data_AF-A0ABD0S519-F1
#
_entry.id   AF-A0ABD0S519-F1
#
_cell.length_a   1.000
_cell.length_b   1.000
_cell.length_c   1.000
_cell.angle_alpha   90.00
_cell.angle_beta   90.00
_cell.angle_gamma   90.00
#
_symmetry.space_group_name_H-M   'P 1'
#
loop_
_entity.id
_entity.type
_entity.pdbx_description
1 polymer ?
#
loop_
_entity_poly.entity_id
_entity_poly.type
_entity_poly.pdbx_seq_one_letter_code
_entity_poly.pdbx_strand_id
1 'polypeptide(L)'
;MIDSGAALNLINKDIVEKYNIPIQPCTPPIKIKAIDDALIGEGITHQTKTLTLKVGLLHQESIILYVVDSPKHEALLGFPWLSVHDPDISWYHGELTHRSQFCLNNCFPVKPQPCYTTSIESPNTLKSVIIPTCHHDLSEIFSKAKATLLPPHRPWDCAIDLLPNAMPPKSKIYPLSRNESQAMKEYVTEALNSGFIRPSTSPAAAGFFFVEKKDGGLRQCIDYRGLNNVTVKFRYPLPLVPSALEQLRKATIYTKLDLRSAYNLIRIKEGDEWKTAFLTTRGHYEYQVMPYGLANSPAVFQSFINEIFKDLLNKYMIAYIDDILVYSKSEEEHIDQFYPGSWRTSSM
;
A
#
# COMPACT_ATOMS: atom_id res chain seq x y z
N MET A 1 31.24 -1.22 19.49
CA MET A 1 32.19 -1.12 18.34
C MET A 1 31.85 -2.20 17.34
N ILE A 2 32.12 -1.96 16.05
CA ILE A 2 32.06 -2.99 15.00
C ILE A 2 33.46 -3.23 14.49
N ASP A 3 33.85 -4.50 14.34
CA ASP A 3 35.18 -4.88 13.88
C ASP A 3 35.10 -6.13 13.00
N SER A 4 35.34 -5.96 11.69
CA SER A 4 35.35 -7.06 10.73
C SER A 4 36.52 -8.02 10.93
N GLY A 5 37.58 -7.62 11.65
CA GLY A 5 38.72 -8.47 12.00
C GLY A 5 38.49 -9.34 13.23
N ALA A 6 37.43 -9.09 14.01
CA ALA A 6 37.15 -9.86 15.20
C ALA A 6 36.37 -11.15 14.87
N ALA A 7 36.91 -12.30 15.27
CA ALA A 7 36.30 -13.60 15.04
C ALA A 7 35.05 -13.87 15.90
N LEU A 8 34.79 -13.04 16.92
CA LEU A 8 33.74 -13.24 17.92
C LEU A 8 33.05 -11.92 18.26
N ASN A 9 31.83 -12.02 18.79
CA ASN A 9 31.13 -10.89 19.42
C ASN A 9 31.50 -10.85 20.91
N LEU A 10 32.02 -9.73 21.39
CA LEU A 10 32.65 -9.62 22.70
C LEU A 10 31.92 -8.59 23.59
N ILE A 11 32.01 -8.78 24.90
CA ILE A 11 31.56 -7.83 25.93
C ILE A 11 32.64 -7.69 27.00
N ASN A 12 32.86 -6.46 27.45
CA ASN A 12 33.79 -6.20 28.55
C ASN A 12 33.24 -6.77 29.87
N LYS A 13 34.07 -7.50 30.60
CA LYS A 13 33.81 -8.00 31.96
C LYS A 13 33.27 -6.93 32.92
N ASP A 14 33.80 -5.71 32.89
CA ASP A 14 33.33 -4.62 33.75
C ASP A 14 31.85 -4.28 33.52
N ILE A 15 31.38 -4.38 32.26
CA ILE A 15 29.98 -4.14 31.90
C ILE A 15 29.10 -5.29 32.38
N VAL A 16 29.59 -6.52 32.28
CA VAL A 16 28.91 -7.70 32.80
C VAL A 16 28.68 -7.57 34.30
N GLU A 17 29.72 -7.17 35.05
CA GLU A 17 29.63 -6.98 36.50
C GLU A 17 28.75 -5.78 36.86
N LYS A 18 28.95 -4.63 36.20
CA LYS A 18 28.19 -3.39 36.45
C LYS A 18 26.68 -3.58 36.30
N TYR A 19 26.24 -4.34 35.31
CA TYR A 19 24.82 -4.56 35.04
C TYR A 19 24.30 -5.93 35.51
N ASN A 20 25.11 -6.69 36.26
CA ASN A 20 24.77 -8.05 36.73
C ASN A 20 24.26 -8.96 35.59
N ILE A 21 24.92 -8.92 34.44
CA ILE A 21 24.53 -9.72 33.27
C ILE A 21 24.79 -11.20 33.56
N PRO A 22 23.79 -12.10 33.42
CA PRO A 22 23.99 -13.52 33.65
C PRO A 22 25.00 -14.13 32.67
N ILE A 23 25.96 -14.89 33.20
CA ILE A 23 26.99 -15.60 32.41
C ILE A 23 26.95 -17.10 32.61
N GLN A 24 27.56 -17.83 31.69
CA GLN A 24 27.74 -19.28 31.71
C GLN A 24 29.15 -19.66 31.19
N PRO A 25 29.73 -20.77 31.66
CA PRO A 25 31.06 -21.19 31.23
C PRO A 25 31.08 -21.66 29.76
N CYS A 26 32.21 -21.45 29.09
CA CYS A 26 32.52 -22.03 27.80
C CYS A 26 33.28 -23.35 28.01
N THR A 27 32.67 -24.48 27.65
CA THR A 27 33.30 -25.80 27.78
C THR A 27 33.39 -26.51 26.43
N PRO A 28 34.61 -26.66 25.85
CA PRO A 28 35.91 -26.18 26.34
C PRO A 28 36.11 -24.65 26.18
N PRO A 29 37.07 -24.03 26.90
CA PRO A 29 37.42 -22.63 26.70
C PRO A 29 37.83 -22.32 25.25
N ILE A 30 37.46 -21.14 24.76
CA ILE A 30 37.73 -20.73 23.37
C ILE A 30 39.12 -20.09 23.33
N LYS A 31 40.04 -20.70 22.58
CA LYS A 31 41.40 -20.18 22.41
C LYS A 31 41.37 -18.94 21.50
N ILE A 32 41.91 -17.82 21.98
CA ILE A 32 42.11 -16.63 21.17
C ILE A 32 43.51 -16.69 20.55
N LYS A 33 43.58 -16.46 19.24
CA LYS A 33 44.84 -16.28 18.51
C LYS A 33 44.97 -14.83 18.05
N ALA A 34 46.17 -14.28 18.16
CA ALA A 34 46.51 -13.02 17.52
C ALA A 34 46.76 -13.22 16.02
N ILE A 35 47.03 -12.12 15.31
CA ILE A 35 47.28 -12.12 13.86
C ILE A 35 48.54 -12.91 13.48
N ASP A 36 49.48 -13.08 14.41
CA ASP A 36 50.71 -13.86 14.27
C ASP A 36 50.55 -15.33 14.72
N ASP A 37 49.31 -15.82 14.87
CA ASP A 37 48.96 -17.15 15.39
C ASP A 37 49.37 -17.39 16.87
N ALA A 38 49.93 -16.40 17.58
CA ALA A 38 50.24 -16.51 18.99
C ALA A 38 48.96 -16.62 19.84
N LEU A 39 48.97 -17.53 20.82
CA LEU A 39 47.86 -17.66 21.77
C LEU A 39 47.86 -16.51 22.76
N ILE A 40 46.73 -15.83 22.89
CA ILE A 40 46.54 -14.73 23.84
C ILE A 40 45.85 -15.26 25.10
N GLY A 41 46.58 -15.29 26.22
CA GLY A 41 46.06 -15.65 27.54
C GLY A 41 45.51 -17.08 27.65
N GLU A 42 44.65 -17.31 28.65
CA GLU A 42 43.97 -18.60 28.87
C GLU A 42 42.77 -18.82 27.92
N GLY A 43 42.52 -17.86 27.01
CA GLY A 43 41.34 -17.84 26.16
C GLY A 43 40.08 -17.35 26.87
N ILE A 44 38.95 -17.46 26.19
CA ILE A 44 37.64 -17.03 26.69
C ILE A 44 37.01 -18.20 27.44
N THR A 45 36.78 -18.00 28.72
CA THR A 45 36.24 -19.00 29.65
C THR A 45 34.74 -18.83 29.89
N HIS A 46 34.16 -17.66 29.60
CA HIS A 46 32.77 -17.34 29.91
C HIS A 46 32.09 -16.59 28.76
N GLN A 47 30.79 -16.81 28.62
CA GLN A 47 29.90 -16.10 27.71
C GLN A 47 28.63 -15.68 28.46
N THR A 48 27.93 -14.68 27.94
CA THR A 48 26.63 -14.29 28.49
C THR A 48 25.60 -15.39 28.25
N LYS A 49 24.53 -15.42 29.04
CA LYS A 49 23.27 -16.01 28.58
C LYS A 49 22.74 -15.18 27.41
N THR A 50 21.71 -15.68 26.72
CA THR A 50 21.08 -14.94 25.62
C THR A 50 20.62 -13.56 26.08
N LEU A 51 21.16 -12.53 25.44
CA LEU A 51 20.81 -11.13 25.65
C LEU A 51 19.90 -10.65 24.53
N THR A 52 19.06 -9.67 24.84
CA THR A 52 18.34 -8.91 23.81
C THR A 52 19.17 -7.68 23.43
N LEU A 53 19.72 -7.69 22.21
CA LEU A 53 20.39 -6.54 21.63
C LEU A 53 19.35 -5.65 20.93
N LYS A 54 19.41 -4.35 21.21
CA LYS A 54 18.61 -3.33 20.50
C LYS A 54 19.56 -2.36 19.81
N VAL A 55 19.42 -2.23 18.49
CA VAL A 55 20.24 -1.32 17.67
C VAL A 55 19.31 -0.28 17.03
N GLY A 56 19.44 0.98 17.44
CA GLY A 56 18.53 2.05 17.03
C GLY A 56 17.09 1.80 17.50
N LEU A 57 16.11 2.33 16.74
CA LEU A 57 14.70 2.35 17.17
C LEU A 57 13.91 1.07 16.88
N LEU A 58 14.34 0.25 15.91
CA LEU A 58 13.50 -0.84 15.38
C LEU A 58 14.18 -2.21 15.37
N HIS A 59 15.52 -2.29 15.43
CA HIS A 59 16.23 -3.57 15.36
C HIS A 59 16.32 -4.19 16.74
N GLN A 60 15.77 -5.38 16.90
CA GLN A 60 15.84 -6.16 18.13
C GLN A 60 16.17 -7.62 17.81
N GLU A 61 17.15 -8.17 18.52
CA GLU A 61 17.57 -9.56 18.30
C GLU A 61 18.10 -10.22 19.57
N SER A 62 18.22 -11.54 19.52
CA SER A 62 18.84 -12.34 20.56
C SER A 62 20.30 -12.61 20.21
N ILE A 63 21.23 -12.25 21.10
CA ILE A 63 22.67 -12.43 20.89
C ILE A 63 23.34 -13.04 22.12
N ILE A 64 24.46 -13.75 21.91
CA ILE A 64 25.38 -14.18 22.95
C ILE A 64 26.69 -13.45 22.74
N LEU A 65 27.25 -12.91 23.81
CA LEU A 65 28.53 -12.20 23.80
C LEU A 65 29.54 -12.94 24.67
N TYR A 66 30.79 -12.97 24.21
CA TYR A 66 31.89 -13.59 24.92
C TYR A 66 32.59 -12.60 25.84
N VAL A 67 32.82 -13.00 27.08
CA VAL A 67 33.35 -12.10 28.11
C VAL A 67 34.86 -11.98 27.96
N VAL A 68 35.35 -10.75 27.83
CA VAL A 68 36.77 -10.42 27.73
C VAL A 68 37.12 -9.27 28.65
N ASP A 69 38.38 -9.18 29.04
CA ASP A 69 38.93 -8.02 29.72
C ASP A 69 39.45 -7.03 28.66
N SER A 70 38.69 -5.97 28.39
CA SER A 70 39.04 -4.98 27.36
C SER A 70 38.63 -3.57 27.75
N PRO A 71 39.58 -2.71 28.18
CA PRO A 71 39.26 -1.42 28.81
C PRO A 71 38.74 -0.35 27.83
N LYS A 72 38.82 -0.58 26.51
CA LYS A 72 38.61 0.48 25.51
C LYS A 72 37.18 0.56 24.99
N HIS A 73 36.44 -0.55 24.97
CA HIS A 73 35.10 -0.63 24.39
C HIS A 73 34.19 -1.53 25.22
N GLU A 74 32.95 -1.09 25.44
CA GLU A 74 31.97 -1.80 26.26
C GLU A 74 31.52 -3.13 25.62
N ALA A 75 31.30 -3.12 24.31
CA ALA A 75 30.95 -4.30 23.52
C ALA A 75 31.47 -4.17 22.09
N LEU A 76 31.75 -5.32 21.46
CA LEU A 76 32.28 -5.44 20.11
C LEU A 76 31.44 -6.45 19.32
N LEU A 77 30.88 -6.01 18.19
CA LEU A 77 30.19 -6.86 17.23
C LEU A 77 31.16 -7.20 16.10
N GLY A 78 31.54 -8.48 16.04
CA GLY A 78 32.58 -9.00 15.15
C GLY A 78 32.02 -9.53 13.83
N PHE A 79 32.87 -10.24 13.10
CA PHE A 79 32.51 -10.90 11.85
C PHE A 79 31.24 -11.80 11.94
N PRO A 80 31.00 -12.56 13.04
CA PRO A 80 29.77 -13.36 13.14
C PRO A 80 28.49 -12.52 13.08
N TRP A 81 28.49 -11.33 13.67
CA TRP A 81 27.36 -10.41 13.56
C TRP A 81 27.33 -9.78 12.16
N LEU A 82 28.47 -9.26 11.68
CA LEU A 82 28.54 -8.58 10.37
C LEU A 82 28.11 -9.46 9.20
N SER A 83 28.55 -10.72 9.17
CA SER A 83 28.21 -11.67 8.10
C SER A 83 26.73 -12.06 8.07
N VAL A 84 26.05 -12.03 9.22
CA VAL A 84 24.61 -12.33 9.31
C VAL A 84 23.78 -11.11 8.91
N HIS A 85 24.17 -9.92 9.38
CA HIS A 85 23.37 -8.72 9.22
C HIS A 85 23.70 -7.90 7.97
N ASP A 86 24.86 -8.15 7.35
CA ASP A 86 25.36 -7.53 6.12
C ASP A 86 24.97 -6.05 5.98
N PRO A 87 25.38 -5.18 6.93
CA PRO A 87 24.94 -3.78 6.94
C PRO A 87 25.77 -2.94 5.95
N ASP A 88 25.13 -1.97 5.30
CA ASP A 88 25.85 -0.92 4.57
C ASP A 88 26.43 0.09 5.55
N ILE A 89 27.75 0.16 5.66
CA ILE A 89 28.41 1.08 6.60
C ILE A 89 28.71 2.42 5.90
N SER A 90 28.05 3.49 6.35
CA SER A 90 28.40 4.86 5.98
C SER A 90 29.56 5.35 6.83
N TRP A 91 30.79 5.08 6.40
CA TRP A 91 32.00 5.46 7.14
C TRP A 91 32.13 6.98 7.35
N TYR A 92 31.65 7.79 6.41
CA TYR A 92 31.68 9.25 6.52
C TYR A 92 30.74 9.77 7.62
N HIS A 93 29.54 9.17 7.75
CA HIS A 93 28.55 9.59 8.75
C HIS A 93 28.65 8.80 10.06
N GLY A 94 29.44 7.72 10.09
CA GLY A 94 29.51 6.80 11.22
C GLY A 94 28.21 6.02 11.44
N GLU A 95 27.45 5.78 10.37
CA GLU A 95 26.12 5.17 10.43
C GLU A 95 26.08 3.77 9.78
N LEU A 96 25.20 2.91 10.29
CA LEU A 96 24.82 1.66 9.64
C LEU A 96 23.50 1.88 8.91
N THR A 97 23.53 1.70 7.61
CA THR A 97 22.39 1.87 6.71
C THR A 97 22.09 0.54 6.02
N HIS A 98 20.85 0.36 5.55
CA HIS A 98 20.35 -0.89 4.98
C HIS A 98 20.29 -2.08 5.96
N ARG A 99 19.35 -2.99 5.71
CA ARG A 99 19.03 -4.13 6.57
C ARG A 99 18.94 -5.34 5.66
N SER A 100 19.82 -6.31 5.84
CA SER A 100 19.83 -7.52 5.02
C SER A 100 18.46 -8.22 5.04
N GLN A 101 18.22 -9.09 4.05
CA GLN A 101 17.00 -9.90 4.01
C GLN A 101 16.82 -10.71 5.30
N PHE A 102 17.94 -11.12 5.94
CA PHE A 102 17.92 -11.76 7.24
C PHE A 102 17.34 -10.83 8.32
N CYS A 103 17.80 -9.59 8.40
CA CYS A 103 17.29 -8.60 9.34
C CYS A 103 15.79 -8.34 9.14
N LEU A 104 15.36 -8.18 7.89
CA LEU A 104 13.95 -7.95 7.51
C LEU A 104 13.02 -9.07 8.01
N ASN A 105 13.50 -10.30 8.03
CA ASN A 105 12.71 -11.46 8.41
C ASN A 105 12.76 -11.78 9.91
N ASN A 106 13.85 -11.43 10.61
CA ASN A 106 14.14 -11.97 11.94
C ASN A 106 14.38 -10.91 13.03
N CYS A 107 14.78 -9.70 12.67
CA CYS A 107 15.27 -8.69 13.64
C CYS A 107 14.29 -7.52 13.84
N PHE A 108 13.21 -7.44 13.06
CA PHE A 108 12.20 -6.39 13.22
C PHE A 108 10.91 -6.96 13.83
N PRO A 109 10.39 -6.33 14.89
CA PRO A 109 9.09 -6.68 15.44
C PRO A 109 7.95 -6.36 14.45
N VAL A 110 8.21 -5.48 13.47
CA VAL A 110 7.31 -5.16 12.37
C VAL A 110 7.89 -5.79 11.10
N LYS A 111 7.25 -6.86 10.60
CA LYS A 111 7.60 -7.39 9.28
C LYS A 111 7.40 -6.28 8.25
N PRO A 112 8.37 -5.99 7.38
CA PRO A 112 8.16 -5.07 6.28
C PRO A 112 7.03 -5.66 5.42
N GLN A 113 5.84 -5.08 5.53
CA GLN A 113 4.82 -5.34 4.55
C GLN A 113 5.33 -4.78 3.22
N PRO A 114 5.22 -5.53 2.13
CA PRO A 114 5.53 -4.98 0.82
C PRO A 114 4.68 -3.71 0.66
N CYS A 115 5.33 -2.60 0.33
CA CYS A 115 4.63 -1.35 0.04
C CYS A 115 3.89 -1.51 -1.28
N TYR A 116 2.68 -2.06 -1.24
CA TYR A 116 1.82 -2.12 -2.40
C TYR A 116 1.16 -0.74 -2.57
N THR A 117 1.46 -0.06 -3.67
CA THR A 117 0.60 1.03 -4.16
C THR A 117 -0.68 0.40 -4.69
N THR A 118 -1.84 0.78 -4.16
CA THR A 118 -3.12 0.11 -4.43
C THR A 118 -4.15 1.05 -5.02
N SER A 119 -3.79 1.68 -6.11
CA SER A 119 -4.72 2.51 -6.89
C SER A 119 -4.75 2.22 -8.35
N ILE A 120 -3.66 1.65 -8.84
CA ILE A 120 -3.63 0.89 -10.05
C ILE A 120 -3.11 -0.44 -9.58
N GLU A 121 -4.00 -1.43 -9.47
CA GLU A 121 -3.54 -2.79 -9.23
C GLU A 121 -2.78 -3.19 -10.50
N SER A 122 -1.47 -3.37 -10.38
CA SER A 122 -0.64 -3.86 -11.47
C SER A 122 -1.28 -5.15 -12.02
N PRO A 123 -1.43 -5.29 -13.35
CA PRO A 123 -1.96 -6.52 -13.94
C PRO A 123 -1.16 -7.78 -13.54
N ASN A 124 0.08 -7.59 -13.07
CA ASN A 124 1.00 -8.64 -12.65
C ASN A 124 0.78 -9.16 -11.21
N THR A 125 -0.07 -8.54 -10.38
CA THR A 125 -0.42 -9.11 -9.06
C THR A 125 -1.53 -10.15 -9.23
N LEU A 126 -1.15 -11.29 -9.81
CA LEU A 126 -2.00 -12.45 -10.07
C LEU A 126 -2.29 -13.20 -8.77
N LYS A 127 -3.26 -12.73 -7.98
CA LYS A 127 -4.06 -13.68 -7.18
C LYS A 127 -5.11 -14.24 -8.12
N SER A 128 -5.02 -15.53 -8.46
CA SER A 128 -6.07 -16.23 -9.18
C SER A 128 -7.38 -16.05 -8.40
N VAL A 129 -8.35 -15.37 -9.00
CA VAL A 129 -9.67 -15.25 -8.40
C VAL A 129 -10.33 -16.62 -8.58
N ILE A 130 -10.55 -17.33 -7.47
CA ILE A 130 -11.35 -18.56 -7.49
C ILE A 130 -12.81 -18.11 -7.56
N ILE A 131 -13.39 -18.23 -8.75
CA ILE A 131 -14.80 -17.91 -8.99
C ILE A 131 -15.61 -19.18 -8.68
N PRO A 132 -16.68 -19.11 -7.87
CA PRO A 132 -17.58 -20.26 -7.68
C PRO A 132 -18.16 -20.75 -9.01
N THR A 133 -18.38 -22.05 -9.13
CA THR A 133 -18.89 -22.67 -10.37
C THR A 133 -20.21 -22.08 -10.86
N CYS A 134 -21.07 -21.64 -9.94
CA CYS A 134 -22.34 -20.96 -10.25
C CYS A 134 -22.18 -19.57 -10.88
N HIS A 135 -20.98 -18.99 -10.91
CA HIS A 135 -20.68 -17.67 -11.50
C HIS A 135 -19.62 -17.74 -12.60
N HIS A 136 -19.30 -18.93 -13.09
CA HIS A 136 -18.31 -19.10 -14.17
C HIS A 136 -18.74 -18.44 -15.48
N ASP A 137 -20.03 -18.32 -15.73
CA ASP A 137 -20.60 -17.60 -16.86
C ASP A 137 -20.30 -16.09 -16.81
N LEU A 138 -20.12 -15.55 -15.61
CA LEU A 138 -19.68 -14.18 -15.34
C LEU A 138 -18.14 -14.06 -15.25
N SER A 139 -17.36 -15.10 -15.58
CA SER A 139 -15.89 -15.07 -15.46
C SER A 139 -15.23 -13.88 -16.16
N GLU A 140 -15.81 -13.40 -17.25
CA GLU A 140 -15.31 -12.26 -18.01
C GLU A 140 -15.38 -10.93 -17.22
N ILE A 141 -16.42 -10.72 -16.39
CA ILE A 141 -16.54 -9.49 -15.57
C ILE A 141 -15.56 -9.48 -14.38
N PHE A 142 -15.03 -10.65 -13.99
CA PHE A 142 -13.98 -10.76 -12.97
C PHE A 142 -12.55 -10.63 -13.55
N SER A 143 -12.42 -10.49 -14.88
CA SER A 143 -11.13 -10.35 -15.57
C SER A 143 -10.46 -9.01 -15.27
N LYS A 144 -9.25 -9.06 -14.70
CA LYS A 144 -8.42 -7.87 -14.43
C LYS A 144 -7.99 -7.13 -15.70
N ALA A 145 -7.79 -7.85 -16.81
CA ALA A 145 -7.27 -7.26 -18.05
C ALA A 145 -8.23 -6.24 -18.68
N LYS A 146 -9.55 -6.47 -18.57
CA LYS A 146 -10.55 -5.50 -19.03
C LYS A 146 -10.66 -4.29 -18.11
N ALA A 147 -10.46 -4.47 -16.81
CA ALA A 147 -10.50 -3.39 -15.83
C ALA A 147 -9.35 -2.38 -15.97
N THR A 148 -8.25 -2.77 -16.62
CA THR A 148 -7.11 -1.90 -16.95
C THR A 148 -7.25 -1.17 -18.28
N LEU A 149 -8.31 -1.44 -19.06
CA LEU A 149 -8.56 -0.71 -20.30
C LEU A 149 -9.17 0.65 -20.01
N LEU A 150 -8.71 1.63 -20.78
CA LEU A 150 -9.26 2.97 -20.76
C LEU A 150 -10.71 2.96 -21.25
N PRO A 151 -11.70 3.36 -20.44
CA PRO A 151 -13.10 3.35 -20.86
C PRO A 151 -13.34 4.32 -22.03
N PRO A 152 -14.32 4.05 -22.90
CA PRO A 152 -14.73 4.99 -23.93
C PRO A 152 -15.40 6.22 -23.30
N HIS A 153 -15.39 7.34 -24.02
CA HIS A 153 -16.16 8.53 -23.65
C HIS A 153 -17.67 8.27 -23.70
N ARG A 154 -18.40 8.87 -22.75
CA ARG A 154 -19.85 8.70 -22.58
C ARG A 154 -20.52 10.02 -22.17
N PRO A 155 -21.85 10.17 -22.31
CA PRO A 155 -22.54 11.40 -21.95
C PRO A 155 -22.41 11.83 -20.47
N TRP A 156 -22.12 10.87 -19.59
CA TRP A 156 -21.96 11.05 -18.14
C TRP A 156 -20.49 11.08 -17.70
N ASP A 157 -19.58 11.41 -18.62
CA ASP A 157 -18.19 11.69 -18.27
C ASP A 157 -18.10 12.84 -17.26
N CYS A 158 -17.08 12.78 -16.42
CA CYS A 158 -16.88 13.75 -15.34
C CYS A 158 -16.48 15.11 -15.91
N ALA A 159 -17.44 16.04 -15.97
CA ALA A 159 -17.18 17.44 -16.25
C ALA A 159 -16.62 18.15 -15.02
N ILE A 160 -15.68 19.07 -15.24
CA ILE A 160 -15.08 19.92 -14.21
C ILE A 160 -15.36 21.38 -14.57
N ASP A 161 -16.60 21.80 -14.36
CA ASP A 161 -17.01 23.18 -14.61
C ASP A 161 -16.39 24.12 -13.57
N LEU A 162 -15.65 25.13 -14.03
CA LEU A 162 -15.01 26.11 -13.16
C LEU A 162 -15.92 27.32 -12.95
N LEU A 163 -15.80 27.99 -11.81
CA LEU A 163 -16.45 29.26 -11.56
C LEU A 163 -15.97 30.32 -12.58
N PRO A 164 -16.81 31.31 -12.93
CA PRO A 164 -16.41 32.38 -13.85
C PRO A 164 -15.10 33.05 -13.39
N ASN A 165 -14.17 33.26 -14.32
CA ASN A 165 -12.84 33.85 -14.08
C ASN A 165 -11.93 33.08 -13.09
N ALA A 166 -12.23 31.80 -12.84
CA ALA A 166 -11.35 30.95 -12.04
C ALA A 166 -9.97 30.79 -12.69
N MET A 167 -8.93 30.98 -11.89
CA MET A 167 -7.56 30.68 -12.32
C MET A 167 -7.22 29.21 -12.03
N PRO A 168 -6.43 28.56 -12.91
CA PRO A 168 -5.90 27.23 -12.65
C PRO A 168 -5.12 27.20 -11.31
N PRO A 169 -5.42 26.26 -10.41
CA PRO A 169 -4.72 26.16 -9.15
C PRO A 169 -3.28 25.70 -9.39
N LYS A 170 -2.34 26.30 -8.65
CA LYS A 170 -0.94 25.87 -8.62
C LYS A 170 -0.58 25.42 -7.22
N SER A 171 -0.08 24.20 -7.13
CA SER A 171 0.43 23.59 -5.90
C SER A 171 1.94 23.39 -5.98
N LYS A 172 2.51 22.93 -4.88
CA LYS A 172 3.94 22.60 -4.75
C LYS A 172 4.15 21.10 -4.90
N ILE A 173 5.37 20.72 -5.25
CA ILE A 173 5.82 19.34 -5.14
C ILE A 173 5.96 19.01 -3.66
N TYR A 174 5.33 17.94 -3.21
CA TYR A 174 5.53 17.44 -1.86
C TYR A 174 6.80 16.58 -1.80
N PRO A 175 7.63 16.71 -0.74
CA PRO A 175 8.75 15.82 -0.52
C PRO A 175 8.23 14.41 -0.26
N LEU A 176 8.85 13.41 -0.89
CA LEU A 176 8.54 12.00 -0.71
C LEU A 176 9.75 11.31 -0.07
N SER A 177 9.49 10.39 0.85
CA SER A 177 10.52 9.46 1.35
C SER A 177 11.04 8.55 0.22
N ARG A 178 12.09 7.78 0.49
CA ARG A 178 12.65 6.84 -0.49
C ARG A 178 11.61 5.80 -0.93
N ASN A 179 10.85 5.26 0.03
CA ASN A 179 9.82 4.25 -0.24
C ASN A 179 8.67 4.86 -1.06
N GLU A 180 8.20 6.04 -0.69
CA GLU A 180 7.17 6.77 -1.44
C GLU A 180 7.63 7.17 -2.84
N SER A 181 8.90 7.54 -3.02
CA SER A 181 9.46 7.88 -4.32
C SER A 181 9.46 6.68 -5.28
N GLN A 182 9.77 5.49 -4.76
CA GLN A 182 9.70 4.25 -5.52
C GLN A 182 8.24 3.88 -5.85
N ALA A 183 7.34 3.98 -4.87
CA ALA A 183 5.91 3.76 -5.05
C ALA A 183 5.30 4.72 -6.09
N MET A 184 5.69 6.00 -6.09
CA MET A 184 5.26 6.98 -7.09
C MET A 184 5.75 6.62 -8.50
N LYS A 185 7.00 6.16 -8.62
CA LYS A 185 7.56 5.71 -9.89
C LYS A 185 6.76 4.55 -10.48
N GLU A 186 6.45 3.56 -9.66
CA GLU A 186 5.65 2.38 -10.07
C GLU A 186 4.25 2.82 -10.49
N TYR A 187 3.58 3.62 -9.65
CA TYR A 187 2.26 4.19 -9.93
C TYR A 187 2.21 4.91 -11.28
N VAL A 188 3.11 5.87 -11.51
CA VAL A 188 3.13 6.67 -12.74
C VAL A 188 3.38 5.78 -13.96
N THR A 189 4.28 4.80 -13.85
CA THR A 189 4.59 3.88 -14.95
C THR A 189 3.36 3.06 -15.33
N GLU A 190 2.66 2.50 -14.34
CA GLU A 190 1.46 1.70 -14.58
C GLU A 190 0.30 2.53 -15.11
N ALA A 191 0.10 3.73 -14.56
CA ALA A 191 -0.93 4.67 -14.99
C ALA A 191 -0.74 5.13 -16.45
N LEU A 192 0.50 5.34 -16.87
CA LEU A 192 0.82 5.66 -18.25
C LEU A 192 0.56 4.46 -19.16
N ASN A 193 0.98 3.26 -18.74
CA ASN A 193 0.79 2.03 -19.52
C ASN A 193 -0.70 1.68 -19.70
N SER A 194 -1.55 1.97 -18.70
CA SER A 194 -3.00 1.79 -18.81
C SER A 194 -3.72 2.92 -19.55
N GLY A 195 -3.03 4.03 -19.84
CA GLY A 195 -3.62 5.25 -20.40
C GLY A 195 -4.51 6.00 -19.40
N PHE A 196 -4.48 5.68 -18.11
CA PHE A 196 -5.27 6.42 -17.11
C PHE A 196 -4.73 7.83 -16.88
N ILE A 197 -3.43 8.03 -17.11
CA ILE A 197 -2.81 9.35 -17.14
C ILE A 197 -2.00 9.54 -18.42
N ARG A 198 -1.70 10.80 -18.75
CA ARG A 198 -0.75 11.17 -19.81
C ARG A 198 0.13 12.34 -19.36
N PRO A 199 1.30 12.57 -19.99
CA PRO A 199 2.09 13.78 -19.76
C PRO A 199 1.26 15.04 -20.04
N SER A 200 1.44 16.08 -19.24
CA SER A 200 0.64 17.30 -19.30
C SER A 200 1.52 18.55 -19.48
N THR A 201 1.02 19.49 -20.27
CA THR A 201 1.52 20.88 -20.37
C THR A 201 0.54 21.89 -19.78
N SER A 202 -0.40 21.41 -18.96
CA SER A 202 -1.47 22.20 -18.37
C SER A 202 -0.94 23.36 -17.51
N PRO A 203 -1.68 24.49 -17.45
CA PRO A 203 -1.41 25.55 -16.48
C PRO A 203 -1.82 25.19 -15.05
N ALA A 204 -2.66 24.16 -14.86
CA ALA A 204 -3.04 23.64 -13.56
C ALA A 204 -1.96 22.70 -13.02
N ALA A 205 -1.81 22.64 -11.71
CA ALA A 205 -0.85 21.76 -11.07
C ALA A 205 -1.27 21.42 -9.63
N ALA A 206 -1.89 20.26 -9.42
CA ALA A 206 -2.14 19.71 -8.09
C ALA A 206 -0.91 18.98 -7.53
N GLY A 207 -0.77 18.90 -6.21
CA GLY A 207 0.39 18.23 -5.60
C GLY A 207 0.10 16.75 -5.34
N PHE A 208 1.07 15.88 -5.63
CA PHE A 208 1.00 14.44 -5.37
C PHE A 208 1.66 14.10 -4.03
N PHE A 209 1.02 13.25 -3.21
CA PHE A 209 1.59 12.73 -1.96
C PHE A 209 0.98 11.35 -1.62
N PHE A 210 1.48 10.70 -0.57
CA PHE A 210 0.91 9.45 -0.06
C PHE A 210 0.32 9.63 1.35
N VAL A 211 -0.66 8.78 1.65
CA VAL A 211 -1.22 8.57 2.98
C VAL A 211 -1.08 7.09 3.31
N GLU A 212 -0.61 6.80 4.51
CA GLU A 212 -0.52 5.43 5.01
C GLU A 212 -1.92 4.85 5.26
N LYS A 213 -2.16 3.65 4.76
CA LYS A 213 -3.34 2.86 5.09
C LYS A 213 -3.12 2.14 6.42
N LYS A 214 -4.23 1.75 7.07
CA LYS A 214 -4.22 0.95 8.30
C LYS A 214 -3.49 -0.39 8.14
N ASP A 215 -3.43 -0.91 6.92
CA ASP A 215 -2.78 -2.18 6.56
C ASP A 215 -1.31 -2.01 6.15
N GLY A 216 -0.71 -0.83 6.36
CA GLY A 216 0.68 -0.52 6.01
C GLY A 216 0.91 -0.18 4.53
N GLY A 217 -0.11 -0.26 3.68
CA GLY A 217 -0.02 0.14 2.27
C GLY A 217 0.03 1.66 2.08
N LEU A 218 0.52 2.11 0.93
CA LEU A 218 0.52 3.52 0.56
C LEU A 218 -0.67 3.84 -0.35
N ARG A 219 -1.46 4.85 0.02
CA ARG A 219 -2.53 5.41 -0.82
C ARG A 219 -2.05 6.71 -1.42
N GLN A 220 -1.91 6.75 -2.74
CA GLN A 220 -1.61 7.97 -3.46
C GLN A 220 -2.79 8.94 -3.36
N CYS A 221 -2.48 10.21 -3.17
CA CYS A 221 -3.43 11.28 -3.04
C CYS A 221 -2.96 12.46 -3.88
N ILE A 222 -3.90 13.05 -4.62
CA ILE A 222 -3.70 14.31 -5.32
C ILE A 222 -4.44 15.40 -4.56
N ASP A 223 -3.73 16.46 -4.20
CA ASP A 223 -4.33 17.59 -3.49
C ASP A 223 -5.13 18.49 -4.44
N TYR A 224 -6.36 18.07 -4.73
CA TYR A 224 -7.30 18.85 -5.52
C TYR A 224 -8.04 19.93 -4.71
N ARG A 225 -7.66 20.25 -3.47
CA ARG A 225 -8.39 21.27 -2.68
C ARG A 225 -8.46 22.61 -3.41
N GLY A 226 -7.37 23.02 -4.05
CA GLY A 226 -7.34 24.25 -4.86
C GLY A 226 -8.32 24.19 -6.03
N LEU A 227 -8.32 23.09 -6.78
CA LEU A 227 -9.25 22.87 -7.90
C LEU A 227 -10.70 22.85 -7.41
N ASN A 228 -10.95 22.06 -6.37
CA ASN A 228 -12.27 21.88 -5.78
C ASN A 228 -12.89 23.20 -5.35
N ASN A 229 -12.11 24.14 -4.80
CA ASN A 229 -12.63 25.45 -4.37
C ASN A 229 -13.15 26.30 -5.53
N VAL A 230 -12.62 26.10 -6.73
CA VAL A 230 -13.00 26.84 -7.93
C VAL A 230 -13.90 26.04 -8.88
N THR A 231 -14.29 24.82 -8.52
CA THR A 231 -15.23 23.98 -9.27
C THR A 231 -16.67 24.23 -8.83
N VAL A 232 -17.58 24.37 -9.79
CA VAL A 232 -19.03 24.41 -9.56
C VAL A 232 -19.47 23.09 -8.95
N LYS A 233 -20.16 23.15 -7.80
CA LYS A 233 -20.54 21.96 -7.03
C LYS A 233 -21.74 21.26 -7.66
N PHE A 234 -21.57 20.00 -8.02
CA PHE A 234 -22.64 19.13 -8.48
C PHE A 234 -23.32 18.47 -7.28
N ARG A 235 -24.46 19.01 -6.84
CA ARG A 235 -25.22 18.51 -5.68
C ARG A 235 -26.22 17.43 -6.11
N TYR A 236 -25.72 16.27 -6.51
CA TYR A 236 -26.57 15.12 -6.84
C TYR A 236 -27.11 14.45 -5.57
N PRO A 237 -28.40 14.07 -5.51
CA PRO A 237 -28.97 13.41 -4.34
C PRO A 237 -28.38 12.02 -4.16
N LEU A 238 -27.79 11.77 -2.99
CA LEU A 238 -27.41 10.43 -2.56
C LEU A 238 -28.62 9.72 -1.90
N PRO A 239 -28.73 8.39 -2.02
CA PRO A 239 -29.76 7.64 -1.32
C PRO A 239 -29.71 7.87 0.20
N LEU A 240 -30.87 8.06 0.82
CA LEU A 240 -30.96 8.18 2.27
C LEU A 240 -30.82 6.81 2.93
N VAL A 241 -29.84 6.66 3.82
CA VAL A 241 -29.55 5.41 4.53
C VAL A 241 -30.80 4.81 5.20
N PRO A 242 -31.66 5.56 5.93
CA PRO A 242 -32.86 4.98 6.54
C PRO A 242 -33.84 4.40 5.49
N SER A 243 -34.01 5.08 4.36
CA SER A 243 -34.88 4.59 3.28
C SER A 243 -34.31 3.34 2.62
N ALA A 244 -32.99 3.26 2.47
CA ALA A 244 -32.32 2.07 1.98
C ALA A 244 -32.50 0.89 2.95
N LEU A 245 -32.34 1.12 4.26
CA LEU A 245 -32.51 0.08 5.28
C LEU A 245 -33.95 -0.46 5.35
N GLU A 246 -34.97 0.38 5.20
CA GLU A 246 -36.37 -0.06 5.19
C GLU A 246 -36.68 -1.03 4.04
N GLN A 247 -36.06 -0.84 2.87
CA GLN A 247 -36.21 -1.76 1.74
C GLN A 247 -35.61 -3.15 2.05
N LEU A 248 -34.55 -3.20 2.87
CA LEU A 248 -33.88 -4.44 3.26
C LEU A 248 -34.69 -5.26 4.28
N ARG A 249 -35.59 -4.65 5.07
CA ARG A 249 -36.29 -5.36 6.17
C ARG A 249 -37.08 -6.60 5.75
N LYS A 250 -37.47 -6.70 4.48
CA LYS A 250 -38.23 -7.83 3.94
C LYS A 250 -37.34 -8.88 3.27
N ALA A 251 -36.06 -8.60 3.08
CA ALA A 251 -35.13 -9.49 2.40
C ALA A 251 -34.49 -10.48 3.37
N THR A 252 -34.20 -11.67 2.85
CA THR A 252 -33.56 -12.77 3.57
C THR A 252 -32.18 -13.08 2.99
N ILE A 253 -31.96 -12.74 1.72
CA ILE A 253 -30.71 -12.97 0.99
C ILE A 253 -30.17 -11.63 0.48
N TYR A 254 -28.85 -11.47 0.59
CA TYR A 254 -28.13 -10.26 0.21
C TYR A 254 -26.86 -10.62 -0.55
N THR A 255 -26.60 -9.94 -1.66
CA THR A 255 -25.34 -9.99 -2.37
C THR A 255 -24.76 -8.59 -2.46
N LYS A 256 -23.55 -8.41 -1.92
CA LYS A 256 -22.77 -7.19 -2.06
C LYS A 256 -21.85 -7.31 -3.27
N LEU A 257 -21.95 -6.38 -4.21
CA LEU A 257 -21.05 -6.23 -5.33
C LEU A 257 -20.09 -5.07 -5.05
N ASP A 258 -18.80 -5.35 -5.16
CA ASP A 258 -17.72 -4.38 -4.97
C ASP A 258 -17.10 -4.02 -6.32
N LEU A 259 -17.21 -2.75 -6.72
CA LEU A 259 -16.67 -2.28 -7.99
C LEU A 259 -15.18 -1.96 -7.86
N ARG A 260 -14.35 -2.80 -8.48
CA ARG A 260 -12.89 -2.56 -8.51
C ARG A 260 -12.56 -1.25 -9.20
N SER A 261 -11.78 -0.41 -8.51
CA SER A 261 -11.32 0.88 -9.02
C SER A 261 -12.46 1.70 -9.63
N ALA A 262 -13.61 1.73 -8.97
CA ALA A 262 -14.89 2.25 -9.48
C ALA A 262 -14.75 3.57 -10.25
N TYR A 263 -14.02 4.55 -9.70
CA TYR A 263 -13.85 5.86 -10.35
C TYR A 263 -13.08 5.81 -11.68
N ASN A 264 -12.19 4.84 -11.89
CA ASN A 264 -11.47 4.67 -13.17
C ASN A 264 -12.42 4.24 -14.31
N LEU A 265 -13.65 3.82 -14.00
CA LEU A 265 -14.67 3.44 -15.00
C LEU A 265 -15.31 4.65 -15.71
N ILE A 266 -15.10 5.87 -15.19
CA ILE A 266 -15.64 7.11 -15.73
C ILE A 266 -14.49 7.93 -16.30
N ARG A 267 -14.64 8.42 -17.54
CA ARG A 267 -13.68 9.34 -18.16
C ARG A 267 -13.82 10.74 -17.58
N ILE A 268 -12.72 11.50 -17.56
CA ILE A 268 -12.86 12.95 -17.53
C ILE A 268 -13.43 13.40 -18.87
N LYS A 269 -14.35 14.36 -18.86
CA LYS A 269 -14.96 14.90 -20.07
C LYS A 269 -13.88 15.45 -21.00
N GLU A 270 -14.04 15.19 -22.30
CA GLU A 270 -13.11 15.69 -23.31
C GLU A 270 -12.97 17.22 -23.23
N GLY A 271 -11.73 17.69 -23.11
CA GLY A 271 -11.38 19.10 -22.95
C GLY A 271 -11.23 19.56 -21.49
N ASP A 272 -11.59 18.72 -20.51
CA ASP A 272 -11.44 19.00 -19.08
C ASP A 272 -10.24 18.29 -18.44
N GLU A 273 -9.58 17.36 -19.14
CA GLU A 273 -8.49 16.53 -18.61
C GLU A 273 -7.37 17.38 -17.98
N TRP A 274 -7.00 18.48 -18.64
CA TRP A 274 -5.94 19.39 -18.20
C TRP A 274 -6.18 19.96 -16.80
N LYS A 275 -7.44 20.05 -16.34
CA LYS A 275 -7.78 20.55 -15.01
C LYS A 275 -7.34 19.59 -13.90
N THR A 276 -7.20 18.30 -14.23
CA THR A 276 -6.73 17.25 -13.32
C THR A 276 -5.21 17.12 -13.27
N ALA A 277 -4.48 18.05 -13.89
CA ALA A 277 -3.04 17.96 -13.94
C ALA A 277 -2.40 18.04 -12.55
N PHE A 278 -1.39 17.20 -12.31
CA PHE A 278 -0.68 17.05 -11.05
C PHE A 278 0.82 16.90 -11.26
N LEU A 279 1.57 17.39 -10.26
CA LEU A 279 3.02 17.40 -10.23
C LEU A 279 3.55 16.25 -9.39
N THR A 280 4.60 15.61 -9.91
CA THR A 280 5.46 14.71 -9.14
C THR A 280 6.92 15.17 -9.23
N THR A 281 7.81 14.57 -8.46
CA THR A 281 9.27 14.80 -8.58
C THR A 281 9.83 14.34 -9.93
N ARG A 282 9.02 13.69 -10.77
CA ARG A 282 9.43 13.09 -12.06
C ARG A 282 8.76 13.69 -13.27
N GLY A 283 7.80 14.60 -13.10
CA GLY A 283 7.13 15.22 -14.22
C GLY A 283 5.75 15.75 -13.89
N HIS A 284 5.05 16.11 -14.96
CA HIS A 284 3.73 16.69 -14.92
C HIS A 284 2.78 15.83 -15.74
N TYR A 285 1.68 15.41 -15.13
CA TYR A 285 0.75 14.44 -15.70
C TYR A 285 -0.68 14.88 -15.45
N GLU A 286 -1.62 14.43 -16.28
CA GLU A 286 -3.05 14.67 -16.11
C GLU A 286 -3.81 13.36 -16.27
N TYR A 287 -4.96 13.26 -15.60
CA TYR A 287 -5.80 12.08 -15.67
C TYR A 287 -6.73 12.12 -16.88
N GLN A 288 -6.90 10.95 -17.50
CA GLN A 288 -7.92 10.70 -18.52
C GLN A 288 -9.18 10.05 -17.92
N VAL A 289 -9.05 9.39 -16.78
CA VAL A 289 -10.16 8.81 -15.99
C VAL A 289 -10.40 9.61 -14.73
N MET A 290 -11.58 9.52 -14.14
CA MET A 290 -11.95 10.33 -12.97
C MET A 290 -11.10 9.95 -11.74
N PRO A 291 -10.20 10.82 -11.25
CA PRO A 291 -9.39 10.52 -10.08
C PRO A 291 -10.18 10.69 -8.79
N TYR A 292 -9.68 10.08 -7.73
CA TYR A 292 -10.10 10.40 -6.37
C TYR A 292 -9.74 11.85 -6.02
N GLY A 293 -10.55 12.46 -5.16
CA GLY A 293 -10.26 13.77 -4.57
C GLY A 293 -10.91 14.95 -5.29
N LEU A 294 -11.52 14.78 -6.47
CA LEU A 294 -12.34 15.85 -7.06
C LEU A 294 -13.63 16.02 -6.27
N ALA A 295 -14.10 17.27 -6.15
CA ALA A 295 -15.28 17.62 -5.37
C ALA A 295 -16.55 16.90 -5.84
N ASN A 296 -16.68 16.69 -7.15
CA ASN A 296 -17.88 16.14 -7.75
C ASN A 296 -17.79 14.61 -7.99
N SER A 297 -16.66 13.95 -7.74
CA SER A 297 -16.50 12.51 -8.04
C SER A 297 -17.61 11.63 -7.45
N PRO A 298 -18.00 11.77 -6.17
CA PRO A 298 -19.07 10.95 -5.60
C PRO A 298 -20.43 11.19 -6.27
N ALA A 299 -20.75 12.44 -6.58
CA ALA A 299 -22.02 12.83 -7.20
C ALA A 299 -22.10 12.36 -8.65
N VAL A 300 -21.02 12.51 -9.42
CA VAL A 300 -20.92 11.99 -10.79
C VAL A 300 -21.04 10.47 -10.79
N PHE A 301 -20.34 9.78 -9.89
CA PHE A 301 -20.40 8.33 -9.80
C PHE A 301 -21.80 7.83 -9.43
N GLN A 302 -22.46 8.46 -8.44
CA GLN A 302 -23.84 8.10 -8.09
C GLN A 302 -24.79 8.35 -9.26
N SER A 303 -24.66 9.47 -9.97
CA SER A 303 -25.50 9.76 -11.14
C SER A 303 -25.31 8.71 -12.25
N PHE A 304 -24.08 8.27 -12.48
CA PHE A 304 -23.75 7.23 -13.44
C PHE A 304 -24.39 5.88 -13.07
N ILE A 305 -24.24 5.46 -11.81
CA ILE A 305 -24.83 4.23 -11.28
C ILE A 305 -26.36 4.28 -11.35
N ASN A 306 -26.96 5.42 -11.03
CA ASN A 306 -28.40 5.61 -11.11
C ASN A 306 -28.93 5.51 -12.54
N GLU A 307 -28.16 5.93 -13.54
CA GLU A 307 -28.54 5.80 -14.94
C GLU A 307 -28.45 4.33 -15.41
N ILE A 308 -27.36 3.63 -15.07
CA ILE A 308 -27.19 2.22 -15.44
C ILE A 308 -28.26 1.33 -14.82
N PHE A 309 -28.52 1.50 -13.52
CA PHE A 309 -29.38 0.60 -12.75
C PHE A 309 -30.76 1.18 -12.50
N LYS A 310 -31.17 2.21 -13.25
CA LYS A 310 -32.44 2.92 -13.07
C LYS A 310 -33.65 1.98 -12.93
N ASP A 311 -33.67 0.93 -13.73
CA ASP A 311 -34.77 -0.03 -13.75
C ASP A 311 -34.76 -1.05 -12.61
N LEU A 312 -33.64 -1.17 -11.89
CA LEU A 312 -33.43 -2.14 -10.80
C LEU A 312 -33.44 -1.47 -9.43
N LEU A 313 -33.02 -0.20 -9.37
CA LEU A 313 -32.97 0.58 -8.14
C LEU A 313 -34.34 0.70 -7.49
N ASN A 314 -34.36 0.61 -6.15
CA ASN A 314 -35.56 0.62 -5.31
C ASN A 314 -36.56 -0.53 -5.56
N LYS A 315 -36.23 -1.51 -6.42
CA LYS A 315 -36.99 -2.76 -6.56
C LYS A 315 -36.34 -3.87 -5.75
N TYR A 316 -35.11 -4.20 -6.12
CA TYR A 316 -34.31 -5.25 -5.48
C TYR A 316 -32.81 -4.90 -5.40
N MET A 317 -32.46 -3.65 -5.75
CA MET A 317 -31.09 -3.15 -5.72
C MET A 317 -31.04 -1.79 -5.02
N ILE A 318 -30.04 -1.64 -4.18
CA ILE A 318 -29.59 -0.36 -3.61
C ILE A 318 -28.16 -0.15 -4.07
N ALA A 319 -27.85 1.06 -4.51
CA ALA A 319 -26.48 1.43 -4.84
C ALA A 319 -26.12 2.75 -4.16
N TYR A 320 -25.02 2.73 -3.41
CA TYR A 320 -24.48 3.89 -2.72
C TYR A 320 -23.02 4.06 -3.14
N ILE A 321 -22.77 5.05 -4.01
CA ILE A 321 -21.46 5.27 -4.64
C ILE A 321 -20.96 3.96 -5.25
N ASP A 322 -19.91 3.36 -4.70
CA ASP A 322 -19.23 2.15 -5.17
C ASP A 322 -19.80 0.85 -4.56
N ASP A 323 -20.61 0.95 -3.51
CA ASP A 323 -21.26 -0.19 -2.87
C ASP A 323 -22.62 -0.48 -3.52
N ILE A 324 -22.72 -1.62 -4.22
CA ILE A 324 -23.99 -2.10 -4.78
C ILE A 324 -24.46 -3.30 -3.96
N LEU A 325 -25.72 -3.26 -3.54
CA LEU A 325 -26.38 -4.30 -2.75
C LEU A 325 -27.62 -4.80 -3.49
N VAL A 326 -27.64 -6.09 -3.80
CA VAL A 326 -28.80 -6.81 -4.35
C VAL A 326 -29.45 -7.58 -3.22
N TYR A 327 -30.78 -7.54 -3.11
CA TYR A 327 -31.53 -8.15 -2.02
C TYR A 327 -32.81 -8.83 -2.50
N SER A 328 -33.15 -9.98 -1.89
CA SER A 328 -34.31 -10.80 -2.28
C SER A 328 -34.91 -11.53 -1.09
N LYS A 329 -36.14 -12.05 -1.25
CA LYS A 329 -36.87 -12.78 -0.19
C LYS A 329 -36.68 -14.29 -0.22
N SER A 330 -36.29 -14.83 -1.38
CA SER A 330 -35.98 -16.25 -1.58
C SER A 330 -34.77 -16.41 -2.52
N GLU A 331 -34.16 -17.59 -2.49
CA GLU A 331 -33.01 -17.92 -3.34
C GLU A 331 -33.38 -17.95 -4.83
N GLU A 332 -34.56 -18.47 -5.14
CA GLU A 332 -35.11 -18.48 -6.51
C GLU A 332 -35.26 -17.07 -7.08
N GLU A 333 -35.81 -16.13 -6.28
CA GLU A 333 -35.93 -14.72 -6.67
C GLU A 333 -34.54 -14.09 -6.85
N HIS A 334 -33.58 -14.42 -5.97
CA HIS A 334 -32.22 -13.90 -6.05
C HIS A 334 -31.51 -14.35 -7.33
N ILE A 335 -31.65 -15.62 -7.71
CA ILE A 335 -31.05 -16.17 -8.92
C ILE A 335 -31.65 -15.52 -10.17
N ASP A 336 -32.98 -15.37 -10.24
CA ASP A 336 -33.66 -14.74 -11.39
C ASP A 336 -33.24 -13.27 -11.59
N GLN A 337 -32.96 -12.54 -10.49
CA GLN A 337 -32.46 -11.16 -10.55
C GLN A 337 -31.07 -11.03 -11.18
N PHE A 338 -30.19 -12.01 -11.01
CA PHE A 338 -28.86 -12.04 -11.65
C PHE A 338 -28.91 -12.65 -13.05
N TYR A 339 -29.88 -13.53 -13.32
CA TYR A 339 -29.96 -14.33 -14.54
C TYR A 339 -31.37 -14.32 -15.14
N PRO A 340 -31.88 -13.14 -15.55
CA PRO A 340 -33.24 -13.01 -16.05
C PRO A 340 -33.39 -13.77 -17.37
N GLY A 341 -34.12 -14.89 -17.34
CA GLY A 341 -34.49 -15.67 -18.52
C GLY A 341 -33.62 -16.90 -18.84
N SER A 342 -32.53 -17.18 -18.11
CA SER A 342 -31.62 -18.31 -18.42
C SER A 342 -32.02 -19.65 -17.79
N TRP A 343 -32.88 -19.65 -16.76
CA TRP A 343 -33.26 -20.88 -16.02
C TRP A 343 -34.60 -21.50 -16.49
N ARG A 344 -35.36 -20.80 -17.35
CA ARG A 344 -36.66 -21.30 -17.85
C ARG A 344 -36.56 -22.33 -18.98
N THR A 345 -35.35 -22.72 -19.38
CA THR A 345 -35.13 -23.81 -20.33
C THR A 345 -34.13 -24.81 -19.79
N SER A 346 -34.50 -25.55 -18.75
CA SER A 346 -34.04 -26.93 -18.49
C SER A 346 -34.88 -27.55 -17.38
N SER A 347 -36.10 -27.93 -17.73
CA SER A 347 -36.81 -29.01 -17.06
C SER A 347 -37.15 -30.05 -18.12
N MET A 348 -36.28 -31.06 -18.25
CA MET A 348 -36.59 -32.48 -18.52
C MET A 348 -35.33 -33.32 -18.34
#